data_AF-A0A3D2PCE8-F1
#
_entry.id   AF-A0A3D2PCE8-F1
#
_cell.length_a   1.000
_cell.length_b   1.000
_cell.length_c   1.000
_cell.angle_alpha   90.00
_cell.angle_beta   90.00
_cell.angle_gamma   90.00
#
_symmetry.space_group_name_H-M   'P 1'
#
loop_
_entity.id
_entity.type
_entity.pdbx_description
1 polymer ?
#
loop_
_entity_poly.entity_id
_entity_poly.type
_entity_poly.pdbx_seq_one_letter_code
_entity_poly.pdbx_strand_id
1 'polypeptide(L)'
;MHRSGAYLDKNYRILGLSADKNIDLLEEQIREFHPRVVAVMDETAADKLRAKSEELRVKVLSGIEGLKELASLPETNFVVFAVVGAVGLLPFLEAVRAGKTVALANKETLVIAGEIILSEVRKYGAKILPLDSEHSA
;
A
#
# COMPACT_ATOMS: atom_id res chain seq x y z
N MET A 1 12.10 -24.02 -15.18
CA MET A 1 11.28 -23.69 -13.98
C MET A 1 12.07 -22.75 -13.09
N HIS A 2 11.96 -21.44 -13.31
CA HIS A 2 12.60 -20.42 -12.46
C HIS A 2 11.77 -20.25 -11.19
N ARG A 3 12.26 -20.76 -10.06
CA ARG A 3 11.78 -20.35 -8.74
C ARG A 3 12.35 -18.96 -8.47
N SER A 4 11.53 -17.92 -8.64
CA SER A 4 11.86 -16.57 -8.18
C SER A 4 11.75 -16.57 -6.66
N GLY A 5 12.89 -16.63 -5.97
CA GLY A 5 12.95 -16.45 -4.52
C GLY A 5 12.92 -14.97 -4.18
N ALA A 6 12.24 -14.63 -3.09
CA ALA A 6 12.07 -13.26 -2.59
C ALA A 6 13.36 -12.43 -2.66
N TYR A 7 13.33 -11.38 -3.48
CA TYR A 7 14.42 -10.42 -3.69
C TYR A 7 14.51 -9.35 -2.58
N LEU A 8 13.74 -9.47 -1.50
CA LEU A 8 13.82 -8.51 -0.40
C LEU A 8 15.06 -8.81 0.45
N ASP A 9 15.88 -7.78 0.63
CA ASP A 9 16.96 -7.79 1.62
C ASP A 9 16.38 -8.15 3.01
N LYS A 10 17.13 -8.93 3.80
CA LYS A 10 16.70 -9.43 5.12
C LYS A 10 16.34 -8.32 6.11
N ASN A 11 16.72 -7.08 5.83
CA ASN A 11 16.39 -5.91 6.65
C ASN A 11 14.97 -5.37 6.42
N TYR A 12 14.24 -5.86 5.41
CA TYR A 12 12.88 -5.43 5.12
C TYR A 12 11.85 -6.53 5.35
N ARG A 13 10.67 -6.14 5.83
CA ARG A 13 9.53 -7.02 6.00
C ARG A 13 8.27 -6.35 5.45
N ILE A 14 7.53 -7.07 4.62
CA ILE A 14 6.22 -6.64 4.15
C ILE A 14 5.19 -6.89 5.26
N LEU A 15 4.61 -5.82 5.81
CA LEU A 15 3.53 -5.93 6.80
C LEU A 15 2.16 -6.03 6.16
N GLY A 16 1.98 -5.40 5.00
CA GLY A 16 0.74 -5.51 4.24
C GLY A 16 0.90 -5.19 2.76
N LEU A 17 -0.09 -5.63 1.99
CA LEU A 17 -0.18 -5.47 0.54
C LEU A 17 -1.58 -5.00 0.15
N SER A 18 -1.70 -4.33 -1.00
CA SER A 18 -2.99 -3.98 -1.56
C SER A 18 -3.09 -4.35 -3.03
N ALA A 19 -4.30 -4.68 -3.48
CA ALA A 19 -4.60 -4.88 -4.90
C ALA A 19 -6.01 -4.35 -5.23
N ASP A 20 -6.30 -4.21 -6.53
CA ASP A 20 -7.65 -3.94 -7.01
C ASP A 20 -8.43 -5.24 -7.20
N LYS A 21 -8.16 -5.98 -8.29
CA LYS A 21 -8.92 -7.19 -8.69
C LYS A 21 -8.08 -8.45 -8.91
N ASN A 22 -6.76 -8.34 -9.03
CA ASN A 22 -5.90 -9.48 -9.34
C ASN A 22 -5.58 -10.32 -8.09
N ILE A 23 -6.56 -11.13 -7.67
CA ILE A 23 -6.48 -11.94 -6.46
C ILE A 23 -5.50 -13.09 -6.59
N ASP A 24 -5.38 -13.69 -7.77
CA ASP A 24 -4.48 -14.83 -7.97
C ASP A 24 -3.02 -14.41 -7.73
N LEU A 25 -2.60 -13.28 -8.31
CA LEU A 25 -1.27 -12.72 -8.06
C LEU A 25 -1.10 -12.26 -6.60
N LEU A 26 -2.12 -11.64 -6.01
CA LEU A 26 -2.05 -11.23 -4.62
C LEU A 26 -1.91 -12.44 -3.68
N GLU A 27 -2.57 -13.56 -3.96
CA GLU A 27 -2.45 -14.80 -3.20
C GLU A 27 -1.03 -15.37 -3.30
N GLU A 28 -0.43 -15.39 -4.50
CA GLU A 28 0.98 -15.78 -4.68
C GLU A 28 1.89 -14.91 -3.80
N GLN A 29 1.69 -13.59 -3.81
CA GLN A 29 2.46 -12.64 -3.00
C GLN A 29 2.21 -12.81 -1.49
N ILE A 30 0.99 -13.15 -1.07
CA ILE A 30 0.69 -13.44 0.33
C ILE A 30 1.46 -14.68 0.79
N ARG A 31 1.48 -15.74 -0.02
CA ARG A 31 2.22 -16.98 0.28
C ARG A 31 3.73 -16.77 0.26
N GLU A 32 4.23 -15.83 -0.53
CA GLU A 32 5.65 -15.49 -0.55
C GLU A 32 6.05 -14.63 0.67
N PHE A 33 5.37 -13.49 0.87
CA PHE A 33 5.80 -12.47 1.82
C PHE A 33 5.16 -12.56 3.21
N HIS A 34 4.13 -13.39 3.37
CA HIS A 34 3.41 -13.60 4.62
C HIS A 34 3.00 -12.29 5.33
N PRO A 35 2.35 -11.35 4.63
CA PRO A 35 1.86 -10.11 5.24
C PRO A 35 0.84 -10.42 6.33
N ARG A 36 0.71 -9.51 7.31
CA ARG A 36 -0.30 -9.64 8.37
C ARG A 36 -1.69 -9.23 7.90
N VAL A 37 -1.75 -8.29 6.95
CA VAL A 37 -2.99 -7.69 6.47
C VAL A 37 -2.87 -7.36 4.99
N VAL A 38 -3.96 -7.53 4.26
CA VAL A 38 -4.09 -7.10 2.87
C VAL A 38 -5.36 -6.32 2.69
N ALA A 39 -5.36 -5.37 1.75
CA ALA A 39 -6.55 -4.60 1.38
C ALA A 39 -6.86 -4.77 -0.11
N VAL A 40 -8.10 -5.14 -0.43
CA VAL A 40 -8.55 -5.33 -1.81
C VAL A 40 -9.62 -4.30 -2.13
N MET A 41 -9.41 -3.46 -3.16
CA MET A 41 -10.36 -2.40 -3.49
C MET A 41 -11.72 -2.96 -3.93
N ASP A 42 -11.74 -3.99 -4.77
CA ASP A 42 -12.97 -4.63 -5.23
C ASP A 42 -13.53 -5.59 -4.17
N GLU A 43 -14.75 -5.34 -3.69
CA GLU A 43 -15.39 -6.13 -2.64
C GLU A 43 -15.60 -7.59 -3.04
N THR A 44 -16.00 -7.85 -4.29
CA THR A 44 -16.25 -9.22 -4.76
C THR A 44 -14.94 -10.02 -4.85
N ALA A 45 -13.87 -9.36 -5.26
CA ALA A 45 -12.52 -9.92 -5.25
C ALA A 45 -12.03 -10.16 -3.81
N ALA A 46 -12.31 -9.24 -2.88
CA ALA A 46 -11.98 -9.39 -1.46
C ALA A 46 -12.67 -10.62 -0.84
N ASP A 47 -13.94 -10.86 -1.16
CA ASP A 47 -14.70 -12.03 -0.69
C ASP A 47 -14.05 -13.36 -1.09
N LYS A 48 -13.57 -13.45 -2.34
CA LYS A 48 -12.85 -14.64 -2.82
C LYS A 48 -11.58 -14.90 -2.00
N LEU A 49 -10.86 -13.85 -1.62
CA LEU A 49 -9.66 -13.97 -0.81
C LEU A 49 -9.97 -14.26 0.67
N ARG A 50 -11.05 -13.67 1.22
CA ARG A 50 -11.53 -13.95 2.59
C ARG A 50 -11.83 -15.43 2.81
N ALA A 51 -12.40 -16.10 1.81
CA ALA A 51 -12.67 -17.54 1.87
C ALA A 51 -11.41 -18.40 2.13
N LYS A 52 -10.21 -17.87 1.83
CA LYS A 52 -8.91 -18.53 2.06
C LYS A 52 -8.09 -17.89 3.18
N SER A 53 -8.62 -16.87 3.87
CA SER A 53 -7.87 -16.02 4.80
C SER A 53 -7.32 -16.76 6.02
N GLU A 54 -8.03 -17.77 6.52
CA GLU A 54 -7.57 -18.61 7.63
C GLU A 54 -6.39 -19.49 7.23
N GLU A 55 -6.44 -20.09 6.04
CA GLU A 55 -5.34 -20.88 5.47
C GLU A 55 -4.10 -20.01 5.25
N LEU A 56 -4.31 -18.82 4.67
CA LEU A 56 -3.26 -17.84 4.37
C LEU A 56 -2.77 -17.07 5.60
N ARG A 57 -3.48 -17.17 6.74
CA ARG A 57 -3.21 -16.47 8.01
C ARG A 57 -3.06 -14.95 7.83
N VAL A 58 -3.95 -14.35 7.06
CA VAL A 58 -3.90 -12.92 6.71
C VAL A 58 -5.24 -12.24 6.98
N LYS A 59 -5.22 -11.04 7.55
CA LYS A 59 -6.43 -10.20 7.67
C LYS A 59 -6.77 -9.61 6.29
N VAL A 60 -7.99 -9.80 5.80
CA VAL A 60 -8.43 -9.21 4.53
C VAL A 60 -9.36 -8.03 4.79
N LEU A 61 -8.91 -6.84 4.40
CA LEU A 61 -9.67 -5.60 4.36
C LEU A 61 -10.18 -5.34 2.95
N SER A 62 -11.16 -4.44 2.82
CA SER A 62 -11.73 -4.12 1.51
C SER A 62 -12.15 -2.67 1.31
N GLY A 63 -12.29 -2.32 0.04
CA GLY A 63 -12.73 -1.01 -0.39
C GLY A 63 -11.80 0.10 0.06
N ILE A 64 -12.31 1.33 -0.01
CA ILE A 64 -11.54 2.53 0.32
C ILE A 64 -11.16 2.57 1.81
N GLU A 65 -12.03 2.10 2.70
CA GLU A 65 -11.76 2.05 4.14
C GLU A 65 -10.66 1.04 4.48
N GLY A 66 -10.64 -0.11 3.80
CA GLY A 66 -9.56 -1.07 3.93
C GLY A 66 -8.21 -0.54 3.46
N LEU A 67 -8.17 0.20 2.35
CA LEU A 67 -6.95 0.85 1.88
C LEU A 67 -6.47 1.94 2.86
N LYS A 68 -7.38 2.73 3.43
CA LYS A 68 -7.06 3.74 4.46
C LYS A 68 -6.48 3.11 5.72
N GLU A 69 -7.08 2.02 6.21
CA GLU A 69 -6.57 1.29 7.37
C GLU A 69 -5.19 0.68 7.08
N LEU A 70 -5.01 0.06 5.90
CA LEU A 70 -3.72 -0.50 5.49
C LEU A 70 -2.64 0.59 5.39
N ALA A 71 -2.97 1.72 4.78
CA ALA A 71 -2.04 2.83 4.58
C ALA A 71 -1.64 3.52 5.90
N SER A 72 -2.44 3.37 6.96
CA SER A 72 -2.22 3.99 8.28
C SER A 72 -1.66 3.04 9.35
N LEU A 73 -1.43 1.75 9.05
CA LEU A 73 -0.99 0.73 10.02
C LEU A 73 0.09 1.22 11.00
N PRO A 74 -0.16 1.17 12.33
CA PRO A 74 0.76 1.74 13.33
C PRO A 74 2.11 1.02 13.39
N GLU A 75 2.20 -0.22 12.91
CA GLU A 75 3.42 -1.03 12.98
C GLU A 75 4.46 -0.69 11.89
N THR A 76 4.14 0.19 10.94
CA THR A 76 5.09 0.68 9.93
C THR A 76 5.08 2.20 9.83
N ASN A 77 6.27 2.76 9.64
CA ASN A 77 6.47 4.17 9.32
C ASN A 77 6.77 4.38 7.83
N PHE A 78 6.74 3.33 7.00
CA PHE A 78 7.09 3.38 5.59
C PHE A 78 6.00 2.76 4.73
N VAL A 79 5.58 3.47 3.67
CA VAL A 79 4.57 3.01 2.71
C VAL A 79 5.09 3.24 1.31
N VAL A 80 5.07 2.20 0.48
CA VAL A 80 5.25 2.34 -0.98
C VAL A 80 3.88 2.59 -1.58
N PHE A 81 3.69 3.75 -2.20
CA PHE A 81 2.41 4.18 -2.74
C PHE A 81 2.43 4.13 -4.27
N ALA A 82 1.77 3.12 -4.82
CA ALA A 82 1.70 2.86 -6.27
C ALA A 82 0.27 2.91 -6.83
N VAL A 83 -0.72 3.29 -6.01
CA VAL A 83 -2.12 3.43 -6.45
C VAL A 83 -2.26 4.68 -7.32
N VAL A 84 -2.77 4.52 -8.54
CA VAL A 84 -2.98 5.60 -9.52
C VAL A 84 -4.43 6.11 -9.50
N GLY A 85 -4.65 7.31 -10.02
CA GLY A 85 -5.97 7.94 -10.08
C GLY A 85 -6.53 8.39 -8.73
N ALA A 86 -7.75 8.96 -8.76
CA ALA A 86 -8.37 9.62 -7.61
C ALA A 86 -8.63 8.71 -6.39
N VAL A 87 -8.76 7.40 -6.61
CA VAL A 87 -8.98 6.41 -5.54
C VAL A 87 -7.82 6.36 -4.55
N GLY A 88 -6.60 6.69 -4.99
CA GLY A 88 -5.42 6.70 -4.14
C GLY A 88 -5.35 7.90 -3.18
N LEU A 89 -6.11 8.97 -3.40
CA LEU A 89 -5.94 10.21 -2.64
C LEU A 89 -6.27 10.03 -1.14
N LEU A 90 -7.37 9.35 -0.81
CA LEU A 90 -7.77 9.17 0.59
C LEU A 90 -6.79 8.26 1.35
N PRO A 91 -6.40 7.07 0.85
CA PRO A 91 -5.37 6.25 1.49
C PRO A 91 -4.02 6.97 1.61
N PHE A 92 -3.64 7.76 0.61
CA PHE A 92 -2.41 8.56 0.65
C PHE A 92 -2.45 9.58 1.79
N LEU A 93 -3.56 10.33 1.91
CA LEU A 93 -3.73 11.29 3.00
C LEU A 93 -3.73 10.61 4.36
N GLU A 94 -4.30 9.41 4.51
CA GLU A 94 -4.25 8.66 5.77
C GLU A 94 -2.82 8.20 6.12
N ALA A 95 -2.02 7.79 5.14
CA ALA A 95 -0.59 7.53 5.38
C ALA A 95 0.15 8.80 5.84
N VAL A 96 -0.13 9.94 5.20
CA VAL A 96 0.45 11.24 5.58
C VAL A 96 0.01 11.66 6.98
N ARG A 97 -1.28 11.55 7.31
CA ARG A 97 -1.83 11.89 8.63
C ARG A 97 -1.28 11.01 9.74
N ALA A 98 -0.96 9.75 9.41
CA ALA A 98 -0.27 8.84 10.31
C ALA A 98 1.25 9.13 10.43
N GLY A 99 1.76 10.22 9.84
CA GLY A 99 3.15 10.66 9.95
C GLY A 99 4.15 9.77 9.21
N LYS A 100 3.69 9.02 8.20
CA LYS A 100 4.53 8.03 7.52
C LYS A 100 5.49 8.68 6.52
N THR A 101 6.56 7.95 6.22
CA THR A 101 7.36 8.15 5.00
C THR A 101 6.67 7.43 3.85
N VAL A 102 6.21 8.19 2.86
CA VAL A 102 5.49 7.68 1.70
C VAL A 102 6.40 7.75 0.48
N ALA A 103 6.86 6.59 0.02
CA ALA A 103 7.61 6.44 -1.21
C ALA A 103 6.63 6.40 -2.39
N LEU A 104 6.54 7.49 -3.13
CA LEU A 104 5.52 7.75 -4.13
C LEU A 104 6.01 7.34 -5.53
N ALA A 105 5.33 6.37 -6.13
CA ALA A 105 5.66 5.82 -7.44
C ALA A 105 4.94 6.50 -8.62
N ASN A 106 3.99 7.41 -8.36
CA ASN A 106 3.28 8.17 -9.40
C ASN A 106 3.23 9.67 -9.09
N LYS A 107 3.38 10.52 -10.11
CA LYS A 107 3.36 11.98 -9.95
C LYS A 107 1.95 12.57 -9.87
N GLU A 108 0.95 11.89 -10.43
CA GLU A 108 -0.42 12.37 -10.55
C GLU A 108 -1.01 12.81 -9.20
N THR A 109 -0.71 12.06 -8.14
CA THR A 109 -1.20 12.35 -6.79
C THR A 109 -0.76 13.74 -6.31
N LEU A 110 0.47 14.17 -6.62
CA LEU A 110 0.97 15.50 -6.27
C LEU A 110 0.45 16.59 -7.19
N VAL A 111 0.20 16.29 -8.47
CA VAL A 111 -0.33 17.27 -9.44
C VAL A 111 -1.77 17.65 -9.10
N ILE A 112 -2.59 16.70 -8.66
CA ILE A 112 -4.02 16.91 -8.41
C ILE A 112 -4.27 17.65 -7.08
N ALA A 113 -3.48 17.37 -6.05
CA ALA A 113 -3.75 17.84 -4.69
C ALA A 113 -2.53 18.39 -3.95
N GLY A 114 -1.54 18.92 -4.69
CA GLY A 114 -0.22 19.30 -4.17
C GLY A 114 -0.26 20.21 -2.94
N GLU A 115 -1.01 21.31 -2.94
CA GLU A 115 -1.05 22.23 -1.80
C GLU A 115 -1.63 21.60 -0.54
N ILE A 116 -2.72 20.84 -0.67
CA ILE A 116 -3.38 20.13 0.43
C ILE A 116 -2.44 19.07 1.00
N ILE A 117 -1.84 18.26 0.11
CA ILE A 117 -0.88 17.21 0.50
C ILE A 117 0.30 17.83 1.24
N LEU A 118 0.93 18.86 0.68
CA LEU A 118 2.10 19.48 1.30
C LEU A 118 1.76 20.15 2.64
N SER A 119 0.55 20.68 2.78
CA SER A 119 0.04 21.21 4.06
C SER A 119 -0.08 20.11 5.12
N GLU A 120 -0.71 18.98 4.76
CA GLU A 120 -0.88 17.84 5.67
C GLU A 120 0.49 17.20 6.00
N VAL A 121 1.39 17.07 5.03
CA VAL A 121 2.76 16.57 5.26
C VAL A 121 3.48 17.39 6.32
N ARG A 122 3.43 18.73 6.22
CA ARG A 122 4.01 19.62 7.23
C ARG A 122 3.32 19.48 8.58
N LYS A 123 1.98 19.37 8.59
CA LYS A 123 1.17 19.30 9.80
C LYS A 123 1.41 18.01 10.61
N TYR A 124 1.55 16.88 9.93
CA TYR A 124 1.68 15.56 10.57
C TYR A 124 3.12 15.02 10.59
N GLY A 125 4.09 15.78 10.06
CA GLY A 125 5.50 15.39 10.08
C GLY A 125 5.83 14.20 9.17
N ALA A 126 4.98 13.95 8.16
CA ALA A 126 5.22 12.91 7.15
C ALA A 126 6.40 13.28 6.24
N LYS A 127 6.85 12.31 5.44
CA LYS A 127 7.85 12.53 4.39
C LYS A 127 7.36 11.94 3.09
N ILE A 128 7.64 12.61 1.97
CA ILE A 128 7.37 12.05 0.64
C ILE A 128 8.72 11.81 -0.03
N LEU A 129 8.94 10.57 -0.48
CA LEU A 129 10.13 10.17 -1.24
C LEU A 129 9.70 9.86 -2.67
N PRO A 130 10.15 10.60 -3.69
CA PRO A 130 9.84 10.24 -5.07
C PRO A 130 10.58 8.95 -5.45
N LEU A 131 9.86 7.96 -5.99
CA LEU A 131 10.46 6.76 -6.60
C LEU A 131 10.63 6.89 -8.11
N ASP A 132 9.93 7.84 -8.72
CA ASP A 132 10.03 8.10 -10.15
C ASP A 132 11.34 8.84 -10.48
N SER A 133 12.08 8.29 -11.45
CA SER A 133 13.49 8.60 -11.75
C SER A 133 13.74 10.02 -12.24
N GLU A 134 12.71 10.74 -12.71
CA GLU A 134 12.90 12.11 -13.23
C GLU A 134 13.21 13.16 -12.14
N HIS A 135 12.99 12.86 -10.85
CA HIS A 135 13.35 13.76 -9.73
C HIS A 135 14.44 13.20 -8.82
N SER A 136 14.96 12.00 -9.14
CA SER A 136 16.08 11.38 -8.44
C SER A 136 17.37 11.67 -9.21
N ALA A 137 17.74 12.95 -9.31
CA ALA A 137 19.02 13.42 -9.84
C ALA A 137 19.59 14.52 -8.95
#